data_AF-A0A368BXR3-F1
#
_entry.id   AF-A0A368BXR3-F1
#
_cell.length_a   1.000
_cell.length_b   1.000
_cell.length_c   1.000
_cell.angle_alpha   90.00
_cell.angle_beta   90.00
_cell.angle_gamma   90.00
#
_symmetry.space_group_name_H-M   'P 1'
#
loop_
_entity.id
_entity.type
_entity.pdbx_description
1 polymer ?
#
loop_
_entity_poly.entity_id
_entity_poly.type
_entity_poly.pdbx_seq_one_letter_code
_entity_poly.pdbx_strand_id
1 'polypeptide(L)'
;MIAHDDQSRHGQELFQEYNCIACHQFYGLGGHMGPDLTNAMSYRGEGVGEAIARAFLMNGGNGMPNFELNETEINALVAYLKFVDKTGTYPPKVYDMTWYGMIYQEDDPEWNREETE
;
A
#
# COMPACT_ATOMS: atom_id res chain seq x y z
N MET A 1 -8.53 -13.93 -8.38
CA MET A 1 -8.95 -12.76 -7.57
C MET A 1 -8.43 -12.97 -6.16
N ILE A 2 -7.61 -12.05 -5.65
CA ILE A 2 -7.18 -12.07 -4.25
C ILE A 2 -8.36 -11.51 -3.45
N ALA A 3 -9.00 -12.35 -2.63
CA ALA A 3 -10.14 -11.94 -1.81
C ALA A 3 -9.65 -11.49 -0.44
N HIS A 4 -10.38 -10.57 0.19
CA HIS A 4 -10.17 -10.23 1.59
C HIS A 4 -10.45 -11.44 2.48
N ASP A 5 -9.53 -11.77 3.38
CA ASP A 5 -9.85 -12.53 4.58
C ASP A 5 -10.51 -11.62 5.64
N ASP A 6 -11.10 -12.21 6.69
CA ASP A 6 -11.85 -11.48 7.70
C ASP A 6 -11.00 -10.42 8.43
N GLN A 7 -9.71 -10.67 8.64
CA GLN A 7 -8.81 -9.70 9.28
C GLN A 7 -8.48 -8.54 8.36
N SER A 8 -8.19 -8.82 7.09
CA SER A 8 -7.90 -7.79 6.08
C SER A 8 -9.11 -6.91 5.79
N ARG A 9 -10.34 -7.46 5.88
CA ARG A 9 -11.59 -6.69 5.76
C ARG A 9 -11.76 -5.76 6.96
N HIS A 10 -11.54 -6.27 8.17
CA HIS A 10 -11.58 -5.42 9.36
C HIS A 10 -10.50 -4.32 9.33
N GLY A 11 -9.29 -4.64 8.85
CA GLY A 11 -8.24 -3.65 8.67
C GLY A 11 -8.60 -2.56 7.66
N GLN A 12 -9.31 -2.91 6.60
CA GLN A 12 -9.84 -1.94 5.63
C GLN A 12 -10.86 -0.99 6.28
N GLU A 13 -11.76 -1.52 7.12
CA GLU A 13 -12.75 -0.72 7.87
C GLU A 13 -12.04 0.26 8.80
N LEU A 14 -11.06 -0.20 9.59
CA LEU A 14 -10.26 0.65 10.48
C LEU A 14 -9.48 1.72 9.69
N PHE A 15 -8.91 1.37 8.54
CA PHE A 15 -8.19 2.32 7.69
C PHE A 15 -9.10 3.47 7.20
N GLN A 16 -10.37 3.16 6.91
CA GLN A 16 -11.38 4.15 6.54
C GLN A 16 -11.86 4.95 7.76
N GLU A 17 -12.13 4.28 8.88
CA GLU A 17 -12.61 4.89 10.12
C GLU A 17 -11.62 5.94 10.65
N TYR A 18 -10.33 5.60 10.69
CA TYR A 18 -9.27 6.53 11.12
C TYR A 18 -8.80 7.47 10.00
N ASN A 19 -9.43 7.42 8.83
CA ASN A 19 -9.17 8.30 7.67
C ASN A 19 -7.69 8.33 7.25
N CYS A 20 -7.03 7.16 7.27
CA CYS A 20 -5.60 7.05 6.97
C CYS A 20 -5.26 7.56 5.56
N ILE A 21 -6.19 7.43 4.61
CA ILE A 21 -6.06 7.90 3.22
C ILE A 21 -5.92 9.43 3.09
N ALA A 22 -6.31 10.20 4.10
CA ALA A 22 -6.15 11.65 4.07
C ALA A 22 -4.68 12.09 4.17
N CYS A 23 -3.82 11.22 4.71
CA CYS A 23 -2.38 11.46 4.82
C CYS A 23 -1.57 10.54 3.89
N HIS A 24 -2.01 9.29 3.72
CA HIS A 24 -1.32 8.26 2.96
C HIS A 24 -1.95 8.01 1.58
N GLN A 25 -1.28 7.18 0.79
CA GLN A 25 -1.71 6.83 -0.57
C GLN A 25 -1.77 5.32 -0.76
N PHE A 26 -2.60 4.91 -1.70
CA PHE A 26 -2.46 3.65 -2.42
C PHE A 26 -2.44 3.95 -3.92
N TYR A 27 -1.51 3.35 -4.65
CA TYR A 27 -1.30 3.53 -6.08
C TYR A 27 -1.11 5.00 -6.48
N GLY A 28 -0.49 5.80 -5.61
CA GLY A 28 -0.36 7.24 -5.81
C GLY A 28 -1.64 8.05 -5.57
N LEU A 29 -2.73 7.43 -5.12
CA LEU A 29 -4.01 8.08 -4.86
C LEU A 29 -4.23 8.24 -3.35
N GLY A 30 -4.44 9.49 -2.90
CA GLY A 30 -4.67 9.82 -1.49
C GLY A 30 -3.95 11.09 -1.06
N GLY A 31 -3.74 11.23 0.25
CA GLY A 31 -2.98 12.32 0.85
C GLY A 31 -1.47 12.17 0.64
N HIS A 32 -0.73 13.28 0.66
CA HIS A 32 0.71 13.29 0.37
C HIS A 32 1.56 13.67 1.59
N MET A 33 0.98 13.62 2.79
CA MET A 33 1.66 13.97 4.04
C MET A 33 2.47 12.80 4.59
N GLY A 34 1.98 11.58 4.42
CA GLY A 34 2.67 10.33 4.72
C GLY A 34 3.15 9.64 3.44
N PRO A 35 3.98 8.59 3.56
CA PRO A 35 4.39 7.79 2.42
C PRO A 35 3.21 7.03 1.80
N ASP A 36 3.33 6.70 0.51
CA ASP A 36 2.48 5.71 -0.14
C ASP A 36 2.66 4.33 0.51
N LEU A 37 1.55 3.65 0.75
CA LEU A 37 1.50 2.40 1.49
C LEU A 37 1.28 1.15 0.62
N THR A 38 1.25 1.31 -0.71
CA THR A 38 0.94 0.24 -1.67
C THR A 38 1.81 -0.97 -1.44
N ASN A 39 3.13 -0.77 -1.38
CA ASN A 39 4.11 -1.84 -1.16
C ASN A 39 4.83 -1.67 0.18
N ALA A 40 4.11 -1.22 1.20
CA ALA A 40 4.69 -0.97 2.53
C ALA A 40 5.16 -2.25 3.23
N MET A 41 4.57 -3.41 2.93
CA MET A 41 4.90 -4.66 3.61
C MET A 41 6.13 -5.35 3.01
N SER A 42 6.33 -5.22 1.70
CA SER A 42 7.52 -5.72 0.98
C SER A 42 8.69 -4.73 1.02
N TYR A 43 8.49 -3.52 1.59
CA TYR A 43 9.54 -2.52 1.74
C TYR A 43 10.77 -3.07 2.48
N ARG A 44 11.93 -3.01 1.79
CA ARG A 44 13.25 -3.48 2.27
C ARG A 44 13.34 -4.98 2.61
N GLY A 45 12.44 -5.80 2.07
CA GLY A 45 12.47 -7.24 2.23
C GLY A 45 11.59 -7.76 3.37
N GLU A 46 11.57 -9.07 3.53
CA GLU A 46 10.62 -9.78 4.39
C GLU A 46 10.68 -9.30 5.85
N GLY A 47 9.53 -8.95 6.40
CA GLY A 47 9.35 -8.55 7.81
C GLY A 47 9.78 -7.12 8.16
N VAL A 48 10.61 -6.46 7.33
CA VAL A 48 11.08 -5.10 7.62
C VAL A 48 9.94 -4.09 7.53
N GLY A 49 9.17 -4.13 6.44
CA GLY A 49 8.02 -3.25 6.22
C GLY A 49 6.96 -3.39 7.31
N GLU A 50 6.64 -4.62 7.70
CA GLU A 50 5.70 -4.89 8.79
C GLU A 50 6.20 -4.33 10.13
N ALA A 51 7.47 -4.53 10.47
CA ALA A 51 8.03 -4.01 11.72
C ALA A 51 7.94 -2.47 11.79
N ILE A 52 8.22 -1.80 10.67
CA ILE A 52 8.09 -0.34 10.55
C ILE A 52 6.63 0.09 10.71
N ALA A 53 5.70 -0.55 9.99
CA ALA A 53 4.29 -0.21 10.07
C ALA A 53 3.75 -0.39 11.50
N ARG A 54 4.08 -1.50 12.16
CA ARG A 54 3.70 -1.74 13.57
C ARG A 54 4.25 -0.65 14.50
N ALA A 55 5.50 -0.24 14.32
CA ALA A 55 6.07 0.82 15.15
C ALA A 55 5.29 2.14 15.04
N PHE A 56 4.88 2.53 13.82
CA PHE A 56 4.05 3.73 13.60
C PHE A 56 2.62 3.56 14.10
N LEU A 57 1.99 2.39 13.92
CA LEU A 57 0.64 2.14 14.43
C LEU A 57 0.58 2.17 15.97
N MET A 58 1.66 1.75 16.64
CA MET A 58 1.74 1.74 18.11
C MET A 58 2.04 3.11 18.72
N ASN A 59 2.83 3.95 18.03
CA ASN A 59 3.39 5.16 18.63
C ASN A 59 3.01 6.46 17.90
N GLY A 60 2.45 6.38 16.70
CA GLY A 60 2.38 7.51 15.77
C GLY A 60 3.77 7.91 15.25
N GLY A 61 3.88 9.14 14.76
CA GLY A 61 5.10 9.69 14.19
C GLY A 61 5.05 11.21 14.03
N ASN A 62 5.96 11.76 13.21
CA ASN A 62 6.02 13.20 12.96
C ASN A 62 4.84 13.64 12.07
N GLY A 63 3.70 13.98 12.69
CA GLY A 63 2.45 14.35 12.02
C GLY A 63 1.43 13.20 11.90
N MET A 64 1.84 11.95 12.11
CA MET A 64 0.93 10.81 12.23
C MET A 64 0.47 10.70 13.70
N PRO A 65 -0.84 10.84 13.99
CA PRO A 65 -1.33 10.74 15.36
C PRO A 65 -1.19 9.30 15.88
N ASN A 66 -1.11 9.16 17.21
CA ASN A 66 -1.28 7.88 17.87
C ASN A 66 -2.78 7.66 18.11
N PHE A 67 -3.35 6.62 17.50
CA PHE A 67 -4.77 6.29 17.62
C PHE A 67 -5.09 5.38 18.81
N GLU A 68 -4.07 5.03 19.61
CA GLU A 68 -4.20 4.15 20.79
C GLU A 68 -4.79 2.77 20.44
N LEU A 69 -4.40 2.26 19.26
CA LEU A 69 -4.87 0.99 18.73
C LEU A 69 -4.47 -0.19 19.62
N ASN A 70 -5.37 -1.15 19.78
CA ASN A 70 -5.09 -2.41 20.43
C ASN A 70 -4.42 -3.42 19.47
N GLU A 71 -3.90 -4.52 20.01
CA GLU A 71 -3.17 -5.52 19.23
C GLU A 71 -4.01 -6.14 18.10
N THR A 72 -5.33 -6.32 18.32
CA THR A 72 -6.24 -6.87 17.31
C THR A 72 -6.39 -5.91 16.13
N GLU A 73 -6.56 -4.61 16.42
CA GLU A 73 -6.67 -3.56 15.40
C GLU A 73 -5.37 -3.41 14.60
N ILE A 74 -4.23 -3.43 15.28
CA ILE A 74 -2.90 -3.38 14.65
C ILE A 74 -2.72 -4.58 13.71
N ASN A 75 -3.07 -5.78 14.17
CA ASN A 75 -2.97 -7.00 13.36
C ASN A 75 -3.89 -6.93 12.13
N ALA A 76 -5.11 -6.42 12.27
CA ALA A 76 -6.04 -6.24 11.18
C ALA A 76 -5.52 -5.22 10.14
N LEU A 77 -5.03 -4.06 10.59
CA LEU A 77 -4.42 -3.05 9.70
C LEU A 77 -3.22 -3.61 8.96
N VAL A 78 -2.33 -4.35 9.63
CA VAL A 78 -1.20 -5.02 8.98
C VAL A 78 -1.66 -6.07 7.98
N ALA A 79 -2.70 -6.86 8.30
CA ALA A 79 -3.29 -7.81 7.36
C ALA A 79 -3.84 -7.12 6.10
N TYR A 80 -4.49 -5.96 6.27
CA TYR A 80 -4.95 -5.15 5.16
C TYR A 80 -3.79 -4.60 4.31
N LEU A 81 -2.72 -4.07 4.92
CA LEU A 81 -1.55 -3.63 4.18
C LEU A 81 -0.87 -4.78 3.42
N LYS A 82 -0.83 -6.00 4.00
CA LYS A 82 -0.32 -7.20 3.32
C LYS A 82 -1.19 -7.63 2.15
N PHE A 83 -2.50 -7.40 2.25
CA PHE A 83 -3.41 -7.61 1.13
C PHE A 83 -3.11 -6.63 0.00
N VAL A 84 -3.02 -5.32 0.30
CA VAL A 84 -2.74 -4.27 -0.70
C VAL A 84 -1.40 -4.49 -1.40
N ASP A 85 -0.37 -4.92 -0.66
CA ASP A 85 0.96 -5.23 -1.22
C ASP A 85 0.91 -6.28 -2.33
N LYS A 86 -0.07 -7.19 -2.28
CA LYS A 86 -0.25 -8.25 -3.28
C LYS A 86 -1.13 -7.84 -4.46
N THR A 87 -1.83 -6.71 -4.39
CA THR A 87 -2.80 -6.30 -5.42
C THR A 87 -2.20 -5.38 -6.48
N GLY A 88 -0.97 -4.90 -6.32
CA GLY A 88 -0.25 -4.17 -7.37
C GLY A 88 1.06 -3.55 -6.89
N THR A 89 1.82 -2.95 -7.81
CA THR A 89 3.09 -2.28 -7.49
C THR A 89 3.02 -0.78 -7.79
N TYR A 90 3.51 0.06 -6.87
CA TYR A 90 3.64 1.50 -7.08
C TYR A 90 4.87 2.09 -6.35
N PRO A 91 5.56 3.08 -6.95
CA PRO A 91 5.45 3.49 -8.35
C PRO A 91 5.99 2.41 -9.30
N PRO A 92 5.52 2.36 -10.56
CA PRO A 92 6.11 1.50 -11.58
C PRO A 92 7.60 1.78 -11.71
N LYS A 93 8.43 0.74 -11.58
CA LYS A 93 9.89 0.85 -11.72
C LYS A 93 10.35 0.54 -13.13
N VAL A 94 9.63 -0.35 -13.82
CA VAL A 94 9.88 -0.77 -15.19
C VAL A 94 8.59 -0.54 -15.94
N TYR A 95 8.63 0.37 -16.90
CA TYR A 95 7.48 0.75 -17.70
C TYR A 95 7.93 1.27 -19.06
N ASP A 96 7.04 1.14 -20.04
CA ASP A 96 7.13 1.74 -21.36
C ASP A 96 6.05 2.81 -21.46
N MET A 97 6.36 3.90 -22.16
CA MET A 97 5.43 5.00 -22.36
C MET A 97 5.21 5.19 -23.86
N THR A 98 3.95 5.07 -24.28
CA THR A 98 3.57 5.43 -25.65
C THR A 98 3.72 6.93 -25.87
N TRP A 99 3.87 7.34 -27.12
CA TRP A 99 4.00 8.76 -27.48
C TRP A 99 2.81 9.63 -27.03
N TYR A 100 1.64 9.03 -26.82
CA TYR A 100 0.40 9.71 -26.38
C TYR A 100 0.15 9.59 -24.86
N GLY A 101 1.15 9.12 -24.10
CA GLY A 101 1.17 9.19 -22.64
C GLY A 101 0.52 8.02 -21.90
N MET A 102 0.13 6.95 -22.60
CA MET A 102 -0.23 5.69 -21.93
C MET A 102 1.03 5.00 -21.42
N ILE A 103 1.00 4.56 -20.17
CA ILE A 103 2.06 3.79 -19.52
C ILE A 103 1.64 2.32 -19.50
N TYR A 104 2.51 1.45 -19.97
CA TYR A 104 2.41 0.00 -19.82
C TYR A 104 3.47 -0.46 -18.83
N GLN A 105 3.11 -1.38 -17.94
CA GLN A 105 3.95 -1.90 -16.86
C GLN A 105 4.10 -3.42 -17.02
N GLU A 106 5.12 -4.01 -16.40
CA GLU A 106 5.39 -5.45 -16.53
C GLU A 106 4.22 -6.35 -16.08
N ASP A 107 3.36 -5.85 -15.18
CA ASP A 107 2.17 -6.53 -14.68
C ASP A 107 0.91 -6.30 -15.54
N ASP A 108 0.99 -5.48 -16.60
CA ASP A 108 -0.11 -5.28 -17.54
C ASP A 108 -0.23 -6.46 -18.53
N PRO A 109 -1.45 -7.00 -18.77
CA PRO A 109 -1.66 -8.08 -19.73
C PRO A 109 -1.25 -7.74 -21.18
N GLU A 110 -1.20 -6.44 -21.48
CA GLU A 110 -0.83 -5.88 -22.79
C GLU A 110 0.66 -5.52 -22.86
N TRP A 111 1.46 -5.84 -21.84
CA TRP A 111 2.90 -5.58 -21.82
C TRP A 111 3.63 -6.39 -22.90
N ASN A 112 4.20 -5.69 -23.88
CA ASN A 112 5.07 -6.27 -24.89
C ASN A 112 6.26 -5.35 -25.17
N ARG A 113 7.46 -5.76 -24.71
CA ARG A 113 8.73 -5.02 -24.95
C ARG A 113 9.13 -4.92 -26.43
N GLU A 114 8.51 -5.69 -27.34
CA GLU A 114 8.87 -5.71 -28.76
C GLU A 114 8.07 -4.70 -29.62
N GLU A 115 6.99 -4.11 -29.11
CA GLU A 115 6.13 -3.16 -29.86
C GLU A 115 6.36 -1.68 -29.51
N THR A 116 7.30 -1.38 -28.61
CA THR A 116 7.51 -0.04 -28.04
C THR A 116 8.72 0.71 -28.61
N GLU A 117 9.30 0.22 -29.72
CA GLU A 117 10.35 0.91 -30.52
C GLU A 117 9.81 1.66 -31.74
#